data_AF-A0A7V4HRP1-F1
#
_entry.id   AF-A0A7V4HRP1-F1
#
_cell.length_a   1.000
_cell.length_b   1.000
_cell.length_c   1.000
_cell.angle_alpha   90.00
_cell.angle_beta   90.00
_cell.angle_gamma   90.00
#
_symmetry.space_group_name_H-M   'P 1'
#
loop_
_entity.id
_entity.type
_entity.pdbx_description
1 polymer ?
#
loop_
_entity_poly.entity_id
_entity_poly.type
_entity_poly.pdbx_seq_one_letter_code
_entity_poly.pdbx_strand_id
1 'polypeptide(L)'
;MLAKLAICAWTVYMTADANLAAQARAWAGSAVARSVAFQKDFAAKWTEMVAAAREVAMNTVTTSSGVKIRLIGLEKSVIDATNAQRAQFGLPPLEPDPNLMQTAREHCAWMTNNEAFQHTYHPVAENIAMGQQSTEDVMQTWMGSSGHRANILNGAFRRIGVAAYRSSRGVIFWCQQFQRK
;
A
#
# COMPACT_ATOMS: atom_id res chain seq x y z
N MET A 1 -36.38 -7.73 9.34
CA MET A 1 -35.35 -7.29 10.32
C MET A 1 -33.99 -7.03 9.67
N LEU A 2 -33.61 -7.75 8.61
CA LEU A 2 -32.35 -7.55 7.86
C LEU A 2 -32.27 -6.25 7.04
N ALA A 3 -33.39 -5.62 6.69
CA ALA A 3 -33.39 -4.35 5.92
C ALA A 3 -32.90 -3.13 6.71
N LYS A 4 -32.90 -3.16 8.05
CA LYS A 4 -32.47 -2.02 8.88
C LYS A 4 -30.95 -1.99 9.15
N LEU A 5 -30.27 -3.14 9.08
CA LEU A 5 -28.80 -3.22 9.18
C LEU A 5 -28.09 -2.75 7.89
N ALA A 6 -28.76 -2.84 6.74
CA ALA A 6 -28.26 -2.30 5.48
C ALA A 6 -28.22 -0.75 5.44
N ILE A 7 -29.02 -0.08 6.27
CA ILE A 7 -29.15 1.38 6.31
C ILE A 7 -28.07 2.02 7.19
N CYS A 8 -27.54 1.33 8.22
CA CYS A 8 -26.43 1.89 9.00
C CYS A 8 -25.08 1.79 8.28
N ALA A 9 -24.91 0.80 7.39
CA ALA A 9 -23.77 0.75 6.46
C ALA A 9 -23.88 1.77 5.30
N TRP A 10 -25.05 2.41 5.13
CA TRP A 10 -25.36 3.34 4.05
C TRP A 10 -24.74 4.73 4.26
N THR A 11 -24.67 5.21 5.51
CA THR A 11 -24.25 6.59 5.83
C THR A 11 -22.73 6.77 5.84
N VAL A 12 -21.96 5.74 6.21
CA VAL A 12 -20.49 5.79 6.21
C VAL A 12 -19.91 5.57 4.79
N TYR A 13 -20.68 4.96 3.88
CA TYR A 13 -20.16 4.44 2.60
C TYR A 13 -20.38 5.37 1.40
N MET A 14 -21.34 6.30 1.45
CA MET A 14 -21.64 7.21 0.33
C MET A 14 -20.61 8.33 0.11
N THR A 15 -19.67 8.53 1.03
CA THR A 15 -18.65 9.58 0.90
C THR A 15 -17.41 9.12 0.13
N ALA A 16 -17.24 7.82 -0.16
CA ALA A 16 -15.99 7.29 -0.69
C ALA A 16 -16.01 6.88 -2.19
N ASP A 17 -17.14 6.45 -2.76
CA ASP A 17 -17.20 6.03 -4.18
C ASP A 17 -18.61 6.19 -4.80
N ALA A 18 -18.74 7.14 -5.72
CA ALA A 18 -20.01 7.44 -6.40
C ALA A 18 -20.45 6.34 -7.40
N ASN A 19 -19.52 5.58 -7.96
CA ASN A 19 -19.81 4.53 -8.94
C ASN A 19 -20.39 3.28 -8.28
N LEU A 20 -19.86 2.88 -7.12
CA LEU A 20 -20.43 1.80 -6.32
C LEU A 20 -21.85 2.14 -5.84
N ALA A 21 -22.08 3.40 -5.45
CA ALA A 21 -23.40 3.88 -5.05
C ALA A 21 -24.42 3.86 -6.21
N ALA A 22 -23.99 4.14 -7.45
CA ALA A 22 -24.85 4.04 -8.63
C ALA A 22 -25.20 2.58 -8.96
N GLN A 23 -24.24 1.67 -8.88
CA GLN A 23 -24.45 0.23 -9.10
C GLN A 23 -25.41 -0.37 -8.06
N ALA A 24 -25.30 0.04 -6.78
CA ALA A 24 -26.21 -0.38 -5.72
C ALA A 24 -27.67 0.05 -5.98
N ARG A 25 -27.87 1.29 -6.47
CA ARG A 25 -29.20 1.83 -6.80
C ARG A 25 -29.85 1.07 -7.95
N ALA A 26 -29.07 0.74 -8.99
CA ALA A 26 -29.55 -0.05 -10.12
C ALA A 26 -29.97 -1.47 -9.70
N TRP A 27 -29.24 -2.09 -8.77
CA TRP A 27 -29.54 -3.42 -8.24
C TRP A 27 -30.87 -3.48 -7.46
N ALA A 28 -31.11 -2.51 -6.58
CA ALA A 28 -32.31 -2.44 -5.74
C ALA A 28 -33.62 -2.32 -6.55
N GLY A 29 -33.54 -1.86 -7.80
CA GLY A 29 -34.68 -1.72 -8.71
C GLY A 29 -35.02 -2.96 -9.55
N SER A 30 -34.25 -4.06 -9.48
CA SER A 30 -34.40 -5.18 -10.43
C SER A 30 -35.29 -6.34 -9.93
N ALA A 31 -36.09 -6.89 -10.84
CA ALA A 31 -37.00 -8.02 -10.59
C ALA A 31 -36.29 -9.35 -10.23
N VAL A 32 -35.01 -9.48 -10.57
CA VAL A 32 -34.13 -10.65 -10.37
C VAL A 32 -33.61 -10.73 -8.92
N ALA A 33 -33.61 -9.61 -8.18
CA ALA A 33 -33.15 -9.54 -6.79
C ALA A 33 -34.05 -10.26 -5.76
N ARG A 34 -35.08 -10.99 -6.19
CA ARG A 34 -36.11 -11.58 -5.31
C ARG A 34 -35.90 -13.05 -4.94
N SER A 35 -34.94 -13.77 -5.54
CA SER A 35 -34.64 -15.15 -5.11
C SER A 35 -33.60 -15.15 -3.98
N VAL A 36 -33.84 -15.96 -2.94
CA VAL A 36 -32.99 -16.01 -1.73
C VAL A 36 -31.57 -16.50 -2.04
N ALA A 37 -31.41 -17.42 -3.00
CA ALA A 37 -30.09 -17.91 -3.42
C ALA A 37 -29.27 -16.80 -4.11
N PHE A 38 -29.88 -16.07 -5.03
CA PHE A 38 -29.24 -14.93 -5.70
C PHE A 38 -28.92 -13.79 -4.71
N GLN A 39 -29.79 -13.54 -3.72
CA GLN A 39 -29.54 -12.56 -2.66
C GLN A 39 -28.31 -12.92 -1.81
N LYS A 40 -28.09 -14.21 -1.49
CA LYS A 40 -26.91 -14.66 -0.74
C LYS A 40 -25.62 -14.52 -1.55
N ASP A 41 -25.62 -14.96 -2.80
CA ASP A 41 -24.45 -14.86 -3.69
C ASP A 41 -24.08 -13.40 -3.96
N PHE A 42 -25.09 -12.55 -4.15
CA PHE A 42 -24.89 -11.12 -4.30
C PHE A 42 -24.34 -10.47 -3.03
N ALA A 43 -24.85 -10.82 -1.84
CA ALA A 43 -24.35 -10.26 -0.58
C ALA A 43 -22.88 -10.63 -0.32
N ALA A 44 -22.47 -11.85 -0.64
CA ALA A 44 -21.08 -12.28 -0.57
C ALA A 44 -20.20 -11.47 -1.53
N LYS A 45 -20.58 -11.41 -2.81
CA LYS A 45 -19.84 -10.66 -3.83
C LYS A 45 -19.80 -9.15 -3.55
N TRP A 46 -20.88 -8.59 -3.01
CA TRP A 46 -20.94 -7.21 -2.55
C TRP A 46 -19.95 -6.96 -1.42
N THR A 47 -19.86 -7.87 -0.45
CA THR A 47 -18.90 -7.78 0.66
C THR A 47 -17.47 -7.81 0.15
N GLU A 48 -17.16 -8.67 -0.81
CA GLU A 48 -15.84 -8.72 -1.47
C GLU A 48 -15.52 -7.42 -2.23
N MET A 49 -16.47 -6.92 -3.03
CA MET A 49 -16.32 -5.66 -3.76
C MET A 49 -16.10 -4.47 -2.81
N VAL A 50 -16.83 -4.45 -1.70
CA VAL A 50 -16.71 -3.44 -0.65
C VAL A 50 -15.36 -3.52 0.05
N ALA A 51 -14.89 -4.73 0.38
CA ALA A 51 -13.57 -4.93 0.98
C ALA A 51 -12.45 -4.47 0.03
N ALA A 52 -12.53 -4.84 -1.25
CA ALA A 52 -11.58 -4.42 -2.26
C ALA A 52 -11.57 -2.90 -2.43
N ALA A 53 -12.74 -2.26 -2.54
CA ALA A 53 -12.85 -0.80 -2.66
C ALA A 53 -12.32 -0.07 -1.42
N ARG A 54 -12.56 -0.59 -0.22
CA ARG A 54 -11.99 -0.08 1.02
C ARG A 54 -10.46 -0.18 1.02
N GLU A 55 -9.91 -1.31 0.59
CA GLU A 55 -8.47 -1.49 0.46
C GLU A 55 -7.87 -0.50 -0.54
N VAL A 56 -8.52 -0.30 -1.70
CA VAL A 56 -8.12 0.72 -2.68
C VAL A 56 -8.07 2.10 -2.05
N ALA A 57 -9.13 2.49 -1.34
CA ALA A 57 -9.23 3.81 -0.73
C ALA A 57 -8.18 4.02 0.37
N MET A 58 -7.96 3.02 1.23
CA MET A 58 -6.97 3.09 2.31
C MET A 58 -5.53 3.10 1.80
N ASN A 59 -5.26 2.49 0.65
CA ASN A 59 -3.93 2.37 0.08
C ASN A 59 -3.64 3.36 -1.05
N THR A 60 -4.57 4.26 -1.37
CA THR A 60 -4.33 5.33 -2.35
C THR A 60 -3.82 6.58 -1.63
N VAL A 61 -2.58 6.98 -1.91
CA VAL A 61 -2.01 8.23 -1.42
C VAL A 61 -2.08 9.28 -2.52
N THR A 62 -2.49 10.50 -2.18
CA THR A 62 -2.40 11.64 -3.08
C THR A 62 -1.15 12.43 -2.72
N THR A 63 -0.23 12.53 -3.66
CA THR A 63 0.97 13.36 -3.54
C THR A 63 0.61 14.85 -3.50
N SER A 64 1.52 15.68 -2.99
CA SER A 64 1.51 17.13 -3.02
C SER A 64 1.35 17.71 -4.43
N SER A 65 1.76 16.98 -5.48
CA SER A 65 1.53 17.34 -6.89
C SER A 65 0.16 16.90 -7.43
N GLY A 66 -0.68 16.28 -6.59
CA GLY A 66 -2.01 15.80 -6.96
C GLY A 66 -2.05 14.43 -7.64
N VAL A 67 -0.89 13.79 -7.84
CA VAL A 67 -0.81 12.43 -8.41
C VAL A 67 -1.28 11.42 -7.38
N LYS A 68 -2.22 10.55 -7.79
CA LYS A 68 -2.71 9.44 -6.97
C LYS A 68 -1.87 8.20 -7.21
N ILE A 69 -1.29 7.65 -6.15
CA ILE A 69 -0.48 6.43 -6.18
C ILE A 69 -1.21 5.37 -5.37
N ARG A 70 -1.45 4.21 -5.98
CA ARG A 70 -1.88 3.02 -5.24
C ARG A 70 -0.65 2.32 -4.69
N LEU A 71 -0.60 2.22 -3.37
CA LEU A 71 0.36 1.40 -2.64
C LEU A 71 -0.22 0.00 -2.39
N ILE A 72 0.62 -1.00 -2.22
CA ILE A 72 0.19 -2.27 -1.59
C ILE A 72 0.44 -2.19 -0.08
N GLY A 73 -0.21 -3.06 0.71
CA GLY A 73 -0.22 -2.95 2.18
C GLY A 73 1.16 -2.83 2.83
N LEU A 74 2.14 -3.63 2.39
CA LEU A 74 3.51 -3.58 2.91
C LEU A 74 4.24 -2.28 2.54
N GLU A 75 4.05 -1.76 1.31
CA GLU A 75 4.65 -0.49 0.89
C GLU A 75 4.16 0.65 1.79
N LYS A 76 2.84 0.74 1.98
CA LYS A 76 2.25 1.77 2.84
C LYS A 76 2.77 1.66 4.27
N SER A 77 2.78 0.45 4.83
CA SER A 77 3.24 0.19 6.19
C SER A 77 4.70 0.61 6.40
N VAL A 78 5.60 0.28 5.46
CA VAL A 78 7.02 0.66 5.54
C VAL A 78 7.20 2.17 5.38
N ILE A 79 6.45 2.83 4.48
CA ILE A 79 6.51 4.29 4.30
C ILE A 79 6.06 4.99 5.59
N ASP A 80 4.95 4.55 6.18
CA ASP A 80 4.42 5.09 7.44
C ASP A 80 5.43 4.90 8.58
N ALA A 81 6.01 3.70 8.71
CA ALA A 81 7.03 3.41 9.73
C ALA A 81 8.32 4.22 9.53
N THR A 82 8.74 4.42 8.29
CA THR A 82 9.89 5.28 7.95
C THR A 82 9.64 6.72 8.35
N ASN A 83 8.44 7.24 8.08
CA ASN A 83 8.05 8.58 8.48
C ASN A 83 7.89 8.73 10.00
N ALA A 84 7.43 7.68 10.69
CA ALA A 84 7.39 7.65 12.15
C ALA A 84 8.81 7.68 12.76
N GLN A 85 9.78 6.98 12.17
CA GLN A 85 11.19 7.10 12.57
C GLN A 85 11.71 8.52 12.34
N ARG A 86 11.49 9.08 11.15
CA ARG A 86 11.93 10.46 10.82
C ARG A 86 11.33 11.51 11.76
N ALA A 87 10.06 11.37 12.13
CA ALA A 87 9.41 12.28 13.06
C ALA A 87 10.08 12.30 14.45
N GLN A 88 10.59 11.16 14.94
CA GLN A 88 11.33 11.10 16.21
C GLN A 88 12.64 11.92 16.18
N PHE A 89 13.17 12.21 14.99
CA PHE A 89 14.37 13.03 14.79
C PHE A 89 14.04 14.43 14.27
N GLY A 90 12.76 14.86 14.30
CA GLY A 90 12.34 16.17 13.82
C GLY A 90 12.50 16.37 12.31
N LEU A 91 12.58 15.28 11.54
CA LEU A 91 12.73 15.33 10.09
C LEU A 91 11.36 15.35 9.39
N PRO A 92 11.22 16.08 8.27
CA PRO A 92 9.98 16.08 7.51
C PRO A 92 9.69 14.68 6.95
N PRO A 93 8.39 14.32 6.80
CA PRO A 93 8.02 13.05 6.19
C PRO A 93 8.50 12.99 4.73
N LEU A 94 8.85 11.79 4.30
CA LEU A 94 9.07 11.47 2.90
C LEU A 94 7.72 11.22 2.23
N GLU A 95 7.63 11.72 1.02
CA GLU A 95 6.46 11.61 0.18
C GLU A 95 6.67 10.50 -0.87
N PRO A 96 5.70 9.59 -1.09
CA PRO A 96 5.81 8.60 -2.14
C PRO A 96 5.94 9.27 -3.51
N ASP A 97 6.95 8.90 -4.29
CA ASP A 97 7.16 9.41 -5.65
C ASP A 97 6.80 8.33 -6.69
N PRO A 98 6.00 8.62 -7.73
CA PRO A 98 5.59 7.60 -8.70
C PRO A 98 6.76 6.90 -9.40
N ASN A 99 7.82 7.64 -9.76
CA ASN A 99 8.98 7.08 -10.46
C ASN A 99 9.80 6.22 -9.50
N LEU A 100 10.03 6.68 -8.26
CA LEU A 100 10.72 5.86 -7.26
C LEU A 100 9.93 4.62 -6.87
N MET A 101 8.61 4.72 -6.76
CA MET A 101 7.75 3.56 -6.53
C MET A 101 7.90 2.55 -7.68
N GLN A 102 7.94 3.03 -8.93
CA GLN A 102 8.18 2.17 -10.08
C GLN A 102 9.56 1.48 -10.00
N THR A 103 10.64 2.24 -9.82
CA THR A 103 12.00 1.68 -9.79
C THR A 103 12.22 0.75 -8.60
N ALA A 104 11.64 1.05 -7.43
CA ALA A 104 11.70 0.18 -6.26
C ALA A 104 10.98 -1.14 -6.52
N ARG A 105 9.80 -1.10 -7.16
CA ARG A 105 9.03 -2.31 -7.55
C ARG A 105 9.77 -3.14 -8.57
N GLU A 106 10.27 -2.54 -9.64
CA GLU A 106 11.03 -3.23 -10.67
C GLU A 106 12.25 -3.94 -10.08
N HIS A 107 13.01 -3.23 -9.25
CA HIS A 107 14.18 -3.82 -8.61
C HIS A 107 13.83 -4.92 -7.59
N CYS A 108 12.84 -4.69 -6.73
CA CYS A 108 12.42 -5.69 -5.76
C CYS A 108 11.88 -6.95 -6.44
N ALA A 109 11.14 -6.79 -7.54
CA ALA A 109 10.65 -7.91 -8.35
C ALA A 109 11.82 -8.66 -8.98
N TRP A 110 12.80 -7.95 -9.52
CA TRP A 110 14.02 -8.55 -10.05
C TRP A 110 14.78 -9.35 -8.98
N MET A 111 15.00 -8.80 -7.78
CA MET A 111 15.65 -9.52 -6.67
C MET A 111 14.86 -10.77 -6.28
N THR A 112 13.53 -10.67 -6.24
CA THR A 112 12.64 -11.76 -5.86
C THR A 112 12.64 -12.90 -6.88
N ASN A 113 12.60 -12.56 -8.17
CA ASN A 113 12.53 -13.54 -9.26
C ASN A 113 13.86 -14.23 -9.53
N ASN A 114 14.97 -13.52 -9.33
CA ASN A 114 16.32 -14.08 -9.51
C ASN A 114 16.89 -14.65 -8.21
N GLU A 115 16.19 -14.43 -7.09
CA GLU A 115 16.63 -14.78 -5.74
C GLU A 115 18.05 -14.25 -5.45
N ALA A 116 18.31 -13.04 -5.94
CA ALA A 116 19.58 -12.36 -5.88
C ALA A 116 19.47 -11.13 -4.97
N PHE A 117 20.53 -10.84 -4.23
CA PHE A 117 20.57 -9.74 -3.27
C PHE A 117 21.70 -8.78 -3.65
N GLN A 118 21.35 -7.72 -4.39
CA GLN A 118 22.29 -6.71 -4.85
C GLN A 118 21.60 -5.37 -5.01
N HIS A 119 22.36 -4.29 -4.87
CA HIS A 119 21.88 -2.93 -5.11
C HIS A 119 21.63 -2.65 -6.60
N THR A 120 20.80 -1.65 -6.88
CA THR A 120 20.66 -1.08 -8.23
C THR A 120 21.88 -0.24 -8.64
N TYR A 121 21.98 0.03 -9.94
CA TYR A 121 22.89 1.04 -10.49
C TYR A 121 22.21 2.41 -10.66
N HIS A 122 20.98 2.57 -10.15
CA HIS A 122 20.26 3.84 -10.24
C HIS A 122 20.92 4.88 -9.33
N PRO A 123 20.92 6.17 -9.70
CA PRO A 123 21.48 7.24 -8.88
C PRO A 123 20.50 7.62 -7.74
N VAL A 124 20.16 6.65 -6.90
CA VAL A 124 19.29 6.78 -5.72
C VAL A 124 20.01 6.25 -4.49
N ALA A 125 19.64 6.75 -3.31
CA ALA A 125 20.02 6.05 -2.09
C ALA A 125 19.07 4.87 -1.90
N GLU A 126 19.59 3.72 -1.50
CA GLU A 126 18.83 2.47 -1.46
C GLU A 126 19.14 1.68 -0.20
N ASN A 127 18.08 1.17 0.42
CA ASN A 127 18.11 0.14 1.42
C ASN A 127 17.43 -1.11 0.84
N ILE A 128 18.12 -2.24 0.91
CA ILE A 128 17.56 -3.56 0.57
C ILE A 128 17.62 -4.46 1.80
N ALA A 129 16.70 -5.40 1.88
CA ALA A 129 16.66 -6.42 2.92
C ALA A 129 16.04 -7.71 2.40
N MET A 130 16.32 -8.82 3.06
CA MET A 130 15.83 -10.15 2.68
C MET A 130 15.60 -11.00 3.93
N GLY A 131 14.43 -11.65 3.99
CA GLY A 131 14.10 -12.64 5.01
C GLY A 131 13.27 -12.13 6.18
N GLN A 132 13.21 -10.81 6.40
CA GLN A 132 12.35 -10.21 7.43
C GLN A 132 10.89 -10.48 7.11
N GLN A 133 10.10 -10.80 8.14
CA GLN A 133 8.71 -11.27 7.97
C GLN A 133 7.65 -10.18 8.16
N SER A 134 8.04 -9.01 8.67
CA SER A 134 7.13 -7.88 8.89
C SER A 134 7.80 -6.53 8.67
N THR A 135 6.98 -5.48 8.61
CA THR A 135 7.45 -4.09 8.56
C THR A 135 8.29 -3.76 9.78
N GLU A 136 7.88 -4.18 10.97
CA GLU A 136 8.59 -3.91 12.23
C GLU A 136 9.99 -4.52 12.20
N ASP A 137 10.10 -5.77 11.74
CA ASP A 137 11.35 -6.53 11.64
C ASP A 137 12.34 -5.89 10.63
N VAL A 138 11.86 -5.52 9.43
CA VAL A 138 12.71 -4.84 8.44
C VAL A 138 13.12 -3.45 8.90
N MET A 139 12.23 -2.71 9.55
CA MET A 139 12.55 -1.38 10.07
C MET A 139 13.53 -1.44 11.23
N GLN A 140 13.43 -2.42 12.13
CA GLN A 140 14.43 -2.66 13.17
C GLN A 140 15.79 -3.00 12.57
N THR A 141 15.81 -3.88 11.55
CA THR A 141 17.03 -4.25 10.83
C THR A 141 17.70 -3.04 10.17
N TRP A 142 16.94 -2.21 9.45
CA TRP A 142 17.48 -1.00 8.82
C TRP A 142 17.92 0.06 9.84
N MET A 143 17.15 0.30 10.91
CA MET A 143 17.53 1.29 11.92
C MET A 143 18.70 0.84 12.81
N GLY A 144 18.95 -0.46 12.91
CA GLY A 144 20.11 -1.05 13.57
C GLY A 144 21.41 -0.98 12.75
N SER A 145 21.32 -0.81 11.43
CA SER A 145 22.47 -0.68 10.53
C SER A 145 22.83 0.78 10.29
N SER A 146 24.09 1.17 10.51
CA SER A 146 24.54 2.55 10.34
C SER A 146 24.30 3.07 8.91
N GLY A 147 24.57 2.25 7.89
CA GLY A 147 24.36 2.62 6.48
C GLY A 147 22.89 2.79 6.14
N HIS A 148 22.04 1.84 6.50
CA HIS A 148 20.61 1.90 6.20
C HIS A 148 19.90 3.03 6.97
N ARG A 149 20.27 3.20 8.25
CA ARG A 149 19.78 4.30 9.10
C ARG A 149 20.18 5.66 8.54
N ALA A 150 21.40 5.80 8.00
CA ALA A 150 21.85 7.05 7.40
C ALA A 150 20.97 7.47 6.22
N ASN A 151 20.50 6.52 5.40
CA ASN A 151 19.55 6.79 4.33
C ASN A 151 18.19 7.25 4.88
N ILE A 152 17.61 6.51 5.84
CA ILE A 152 16.30 6.83 6.44
C ILE A 152 16.29 8.21 7.10
N LEU A 153 17.35 8.55 7.83
CA LEU A 153 17.47 9.81 8.58
C LEU A 153 18.18 10.92 7.81
N ASN A 154 18.40 10.76 6.50
CA ASN A 154 18.97 11.83 5.71
C ASN A 154 17.97 12.98 5.56
N GLY A 155 18.30 14.12 6.18
CA GLY A 155 17.48 15.33 6.15
C GLY A 155 17.38 16.01 4.79
N ALA A 156 18.16 15.59 3.78
CA ALA A 156 18.07 16.10 2.41
C ALA A 156 17.01 15.37 1.56
N PHE A 157 16.59 14.17 1.94
CA PHE A 157 15.60 13.41 1.16
C PHE A 157 14.17 13.90 1.40
N ARG A 158 13.37 13.87 0.33
CA ARG A 158 11.95 14.27 0.30
C ARG A 158 11.06 13.22 -0.35
N ARG A 159 11.64 12.32 -1.14
CA ARG A 159 10.91 11.28 -1.87
C ARG A 159 11.29 9.89 -1.42
N ILE A 160 10.33 8.98 -1.50
CA ILE A 160 10.52 7.56 -1.21
C ILE A 160 9.82 6.69 -2.25
N GLY A 161 10.47 5.58 -2.60
CA GLY A 161 9.87 4.43 -3.26
C GLY A 161 10.06 3.20 -2.39
N VAL A 162 9.05 2.35 -2.26
CA VAL A 162 9.14 1.11 -1.49
C VAL A 162 8.50 -0.02 -2.27
N ALA A 163 9.08 -1.21 -2.17
CA ALA A 163 8.46 -2.45 -2.60
C ALA A 163 8.85 -3.60 -1.68
N ALA A 164 7.95 -4.59 -1.59
CA ALA A 164 8.20 -5.83 -0.88
C ALA A 164 7.50 -6.98 -1.60
N TYR A 165 8.25 -8.02 -1.97
CA TYR A 165 7.70 -9.18 -2.67
C TYR A 165 8.21 -10.48 -2.06
N ARG A 166 7.35 -11.50 -2.10
CA ARG A 166 7.66 -12.83 -1.58
C ARG A 166 8.03 -13.75 -2.74
N SER A 167 9.19 -14.41 -2.64
CA SER A 167 9.61 -15.42 -3.62
C SER A 167 8.80 -16.71 -3.49
N SER A 168 8.95 -17.61 -4.46
CA SER A 168 8.34 -18.95 -4.43
C SER A 168 8.80 -19.77 -3.21
N ARG A 169 9.99 -19.50 -2.67
CA ARG A 169 10.52 -20.11 -1.45
C ARG A 169 10.01 -19.45 -0.15
N GLY A 170 9.07 -18.50 -0.25
CA GLY A 170 8.48 -17.82 0.89
C GLY A 170 9.34 -16.71 1.48
N VAL A 171 10.50 -16.39 0.88
CA VAL A 171 11.41 -15.33 1.36
C VAL A 171 10.89 -13.97 0.89
N ILE A 172 10.78 -12.99 1.79
CA ILE A 172 10.44 -11.62 1.41
C ILE A 172 11.71 -10.85 1.07
N PHE A 173 11.73 -10.21 -0.08
CA PHE A 173 12.70 -9.20 -0.46
C PHE A 173 12.08 -7.82 -0.29
N TRP A 174 12.88 -6.88 0.20
CA TRP A 174 12.47 -5.52 0.51
C TRP A 174 13.38 -4.55 -0.23
N CYS A 175 12.79 -3.51 -0.81
CA CYS A 175 13.50 -2.41 -1.45
C CYS A 175 12.92 -1.09 -0.97
N GLN A 176 13.79 -0.17 -0.60
CA GLN A 176 13.45 1.18 -0.18
C GLN A 176 14.44 2.15 -0.83
N GLN A 177 13.94 3.05 -1.67
CA GLN A 177 14.73 4.01 -2.43
C GLN A 177 14.39 5.45 -2.01
N PHE A 178 15.37 6.35 -2.06
CA PHE A 178 15.24 7.73 -1.62
C PHE A 178 15.85 8.72 -2.61
N GLN A 179 15.22 9.90 -2.74
CA GLN A 179 15.75 11.04 -3.48
C GLN A 179 15.43 12.38 -2.80
N ARG A 180 16.16 13.43 -3.22
CA ARG A 180 16.06 14.79 -2.67
C ARG A 180 14.84 15.58 -3.15
N LYS A 181 14.32 15.29 -4.35
CA LYS A 181 13.26 16.05 -5.02
C LYS A 181 12.29 15.13 -5.70
#